data_AF-A0A353XZ71-F1
#
_entry.id   AF-A0A353XZ71-F1
#
_cell.length_a   1.000
_cell.length_b   1.000
_cell.length_c   1.000
_cell.angle_alpha   90.00
_cell.angle_beta   90.00
_cell.angle_gamma   90.00
#
_symmetry.space_group_name_H-M   'P 1'
#
loop_
_entity.id
_entity.type
_entity.pdbx_description
1 polymer ?
#
loop_
_entity_poly.entity_id
_entity_poly.type
_entity_poly.pdbx_seq_one_letter_code
_entity_poly.pdbx_strand_id
1 'polypeptide(L)'
;MSSERAFPISLSMPLSDRVWSGDNATSYFDGLLPDDRTVREKIAAREDADSAGIFDLLAVIGRDCVGALRFVPEGLGPGDPTKMEYRPVSDDEIATRIASLGTTPLGVQVKEDDFRISIAGVQEKTAFLLIDDQWQLPLGSTPTSHIFKPAMKGGPSDADFSDMPWNEWLCLTLCRVLGLESAQARVLIFDGKPVIVVERFDRVWRDGVLYRLPQE
;
A
#
# COMPACT_ATOMS: atom_id res chain seq x y z
N MET A 1 -10.61 -26.64 -10.01
CA MET A 1 -9.77 -26.37 -8.81
C MET A 1 -8.66 -27.42 -8.66
N SER A 2 -7.64 -27.43 -9.52
CA SER A 2 -6.72 -28.59 -9.66
C SER A 2 -5.23 -28.28 -9.47
N SER A 3 -4.87 -27.21 -8.76
CA SER A 3 -3.47 -26.92 -8.43
C SER A 3 -3.23 -27.18 -6.95
N GLU A 4 -2.23 -28.00 -6.62
CA GLU A 4 -1.76 -28.22 -5.23
C GLU A 4 -1.26 -26.93 -4.56
N ARG A 5 -1.00 -25.88 -5.36
CA ARG A 5 -0.57 -24.56 -4.90
C ARG A 5 -1.71 -23.54 -4.88
N ALA A 6 -2.96 -23.94 -5.11
CA ALA A 6 -4.10 -23.05 -4.99
C ALA A 6 -4.34 -22.68 -3.53
N PHE A 7 -4.60 -21.40 -3.27
CA PHE A 7 -5.00 -20.88 -1.97
C PHE A 7 -6.24 -20.00 -2.16
N PRO A 8 -7.12 -19.91 -1.15
CA PRO A 8 -8.27 -19.02 -1.23
C PRO A 8 -7.83 -17.55 -1.17
N ILE A 9 -8.65 -16.67 -1.74
CA ILE A 9 -8.46 -15.22 -1.62
C ILE A 9 -8.52 -14.79 -0.14
N SER A 10 -9.46 -15.37 0.61
CA SER A 10 -9.69 -15.13 2.02
C SER A 10 -10.09 -16.42 2.71
N LEU A 11 -9.77 -16.61 3.99
CA LEU A 11 -10.31 -17.73 4.78
C LEU A 11 -11.83 -17.65 4.95
N SER A 12 -12.41 -16.45 4.84
CA SER A 12 -13.87 -16.23 4.79
C SER A 12 -14.51 -16.62 3.45
N MET A 13 -13.68 -16.79 2.42
CA MET A 13 -14.05 -17.17 1.06
C MET A 13 -13.22 -18.37 0.56
N PRO A 14 -13.39 -19.57 1.16
CA PRO A 14 -12.67 -20.77 0.72
C PRO A 14 -12.90 -21.07 -0.76
N LEU A 15 -11.89 -21.73 -1.36
CA LEU A 15 -11.92 -22.19 -2.75
C LEU A 15 -13.18 -23.02 -3.00
N SER A 16 -13.99 -22.55 -3.95
CA SER A 16 -15.28 -23.15 -4.27
C SER A 16 -15.70 -22.72 -5.68
N ASP A 17 -16.53 -23.54 -6.34
CA ASP A 17 -17.13 -23.19 -7.63
C ASP A 17 -18.36 -22.27 -7.46
N ARG A 18 -18.72 -21.94 -6.21
CA ARG A 18 -19.79 -20.98 -5.93
C ARG A 18 -19.35 -19.55 -6.23
N VAL A 19 -20.31 -18.75 -6.67
CA VAL A 19 -20.17 -17.29 -6.67
C VAL A 19 -20.28 -16.80 -5.24
N TRP A 20 -19.26 -16.09 -4.77
CA TRP A 20 -19.27 -15.42 -3.48
C TRP A 20 -19.96 -14.05 -3.61
N SER A 21 -20.91 -13.78 -2.72
CA SER A 21 -21.66 -12.52 -2.66
C SER A 21 -22.07 -12.20 -1.22
N GLY A 22 -22.53 -10.98 -0.98
CA GLY A 22 -22.91 -10.50 0.35
C GLY A 22 -21.71 -10.09 1.20
N ASP A 23 -21.92 -10.06 2.52
CA ASP A 23 -21.04 -9.39 3.48
C ASP A 23 -19.60 -9.89 3.45
N ASN A 24 -19.36 -11.21 3.33
CA ASN A 24 -18.00 -11.74 3.30
C ASN A 24 -17.16 -11.16 2.15
N ALA A 25 -17.73 -11.12 0.93
CA ALA A 25 -17.03 -10.58 -0.22
C ALA A 25 -16.86 -9.06 -0.09
N THR A 26 -17.92 -8.36 0.29
CA THR A 26 -17.91 -6.91 0.49
C THR A 26 -16.85 -6.51 1.51
N SER A 27 -16.86 -7.10 2.71
CA SER A 27 -15.93 -6.77 3.80
C SER A 27 -14.47 -7.04 3.43
N TYR A 28 -14.18 -8.14 2.72
CA TYR A 28 -12.82 -8.44 2.31
C TYR A 28 -12.27 -7.39 1.34
N PHE A 29 -13.01 -7.08 0.27
CA PHE A 29 -12.55 -6.11 -0.72
C PHE A 29 -12.58 -4.67 -0.20
N ASP A 30 -13.51 -4.35 0.70
CA ASP A 30 -13.56 -3.07 1.40
C ASP A 30 -12.32 -2.86 2.26
N GLY A 31 -11.85 -3.91 2.95
CA GLY A 31 -10.65 -3.90 3.78
C GLY A 31 -9.34 -3.71 3.01
N LEU A 32 -9.37 -3.69 1.67
CA LEU A 32 -8.21 -3.34 0.83
C LEU A 32 -8.12 -1.84 0.56
N LEU A 33 -9.18 -1.08 0.83
CA LEU A 33 -9.30 0.34 0.51
C LEU A 33 -9.06 1.22 1.76
N PRO A 34 -8.79 2.53 1.58
CA PRO A 34 -8.75 3.46 2.71
C PRO A 34 -10.06 3.46 3.50
N ASP A 35 -10.01 3.57 4.83
CA ASP A 35 -11.22 3.53 5.67
C ASP A 35 -12.05 4.82 5.56
N ASP A 36 -11.39 5.94 5.26
CA ASP A 36 -12.01 7.26 5.19
C ASP A 36 -12.74 7.47 3.86
N ARG A 37 -14.06 7.74 3.93
CA ARG A 37 -14.90 7.97 2.75
C ARG A 37 -14.50 9.23 1.96
N THR A 38 -14.11 10.31 2.63
CA THR A 38 -13.64 11.52 1.96
C THR A 38 -12.33 11.26 1.22
N VAL A 39 -11.46 10.40 1.74
CA VAL A 39 -10.25 9.94 1.02
C VAL A 39 -10.65 9.16 -0.24
N ARG A 40 -11.63 8.24 -0.14
CA ARG A 40 -12.15 7.49 -1.30
C ARG A 40 -12.74 8.39 -2.39
N GLU A 41 -13.54 9.39 -2.00
CA GLU A 41 -14.14 10.34 -2.94
C GLU A 41 -13.07 11.18 -3.66
N LYS A 42 -12.01 11.59 -2.95
CA LYS A 42 -10.86 12.26 -3.56
C LYS A 42 -10.13 11.36 -4.55
N ILE A 43 -9.95 10.09 -4.24
CA ILE A 43 -9.32 9.11 -5.14
C ILE A 43 -10.17 8.96 -6.40
N ALA A 44 -11.48 8.73 -6.25
CA ALA A 44 -12.39 8.55 -7.38
C ALA A 44 -12.39 9.75 -8.32
N ALA A 45 -12.53 10.97 -7.79
CA ALA A 45 -12.53 12.19 -8.58
C ALA A 45 -11.19 12.45 -9.31
N ARG A 46 -10.08 12.00 -8.71
CA ARG A 46 -8.73 12.20 -9.22
C ARG A 46 -8.36 11.20 -10.31
N GLU A 47 -8.69 9.94 -10.10
CA GLU A 47 -8.40 8.84 -11.03
C GLU A 47 -9.49 8.65 -12.08
N ASP A 48 -10.47 9.56 -12.13
CA ASP A 48 -11.63 9.52 -13.03
C ASP A 48 -12.40 8.20 -12.93
N ALA A 49 -12.56 7.71 -11.69
CA ALA A 49 -13.32 6.49 -11.42
C ALA A 49 -14.83 6.77 -11.44
N ASP A 50 -15.61 5.80 -11.91
CA ASP A 50 -17.06 5.91 -12.02
C ASP A 50 -17.75 6.20 -10.68
N SER A 51 -17.19 5.70 -9.57
CA SER A 51 -17.64 6.02 -8.23
C SER A 51 -16.56 5.83 -7.16
N ALA A 52 -16.88 6.22 -5.92
CA ALA A 52 -16.09 5.89 -4.73
C ALA A 52 -16.43 4.50 -4.14
N GLY A 53 -17.09 3.65 -4.92
CA GLY A 53 -17.44 2.27 -4.57
C GLY A 53 -16.25 1.32 -4.65
N ILE A 54 -16.37 0.16 -4.00
CA ILE A 54 -15.26 -0.79 -3.83
C ILE A 54 -14.67 -1.23 -5.19
N PHE A 55 -15.55 -1.62 -6.11
CA PHE A 55 -15.14 -2.13 -7.42
C PHE A 55 -14.43 -1.07 -8.24
N ASP A 56 -15.03 0.12 -8.38
CA ASP A 56 -14.51 1.20 -9.20
C ASP A 56 -13.18 1.72 -8.67
N LEU A 57 -13.02 1.81 -7.35
CA LEU A 57 -11.74 2.16 -6.73
C LEU A 57 -10.67 1.09 -6.96
N LEU A 58 -10.98 -0.19 -6.75
CA LEU A 58 -10.01 -1.25 -6.99
C LEU A 58 -9.60 -1.34 -8.47
N ALA A 59 -10.48 -0.99 -9.40
CA ALA A 59 -10.15 -0.92 -10.82
C ALA A 59 -9.06 0.13 -11.13
N VAL A 60 -9.04 1.25 -10.39
CA VAL A 60 -8.08 2.34 -10.61
C VAL A 60 -6.83 2.26 -9.72
N ILE A 61 -6.94 1.83 -8.46
CA ILE A 61 -5.84 1.81 -7.49
C ILE A 61 -5.42 0.40 -7.01
N GLY A 62 -6.07 -0.66 -7.48
CA GLY A 62 -5.85 -2.03 -7.00
C GLY A 62 -4.65 -2.77 -7.61
N ARG A 63 -3.69 -2.09 -8.24
CA ARG A 63 -2.54 -2.74 -8.87
C ARG A 63 -1.47 -3.19 -7.86
N ASP A 64 -1.38 -2.52 -6.71
CA ASP A 64 -0.53 -2.92 -5.59
C ASP A 64 -1.29 -2.79 -4.26
N CYS A 65 -1.96 -3.87 -3.84
CA CYS A 65 -2.70 -3.94 -2.58
C CYS A 65 -1.84 -4.52 -1.43
N VAL A 66 -2.37 -4.49 -0.21
CA VAL A 66 -1.94 -5.39 0.86
C VAL A 66 -2.13 -6.85 0.40
N GLY A 67 -1.18 -7.70 0.75
CA GLY A 67 -1.13 -9.08 0.31
C GLY A 67 -0.70 -9.22 -1.16
N ALA A 68 -1.23 -10.23 -1.85
CA ALA A 68 -0.81 -10.61 -3.19
C ALA A 68 -1.81 -10.31 -4.32
N LEU A 69 -2.98 -9.76 -3.98
CA LEU A 69 -3.99 -9.46 -5.00
C LEU A 69 -3.58 -8.28 -5.88
N ARG A 70 -3.96 -8.41 -7.15
CA ARG A 70 -3.85 -7.35 -8.16
C ARG A 70 -5.15 -7.32 -8.95
N PHE A 71 -5.72 -6.13 -9.06
CA PHE A 71 -6.91 -5.88 -9.85
C PHE A 71 -6.47 -5.26 -11.18
N VAL A 72 -6.89 -5.89 -12.27
CA VAL A 72 -6.64 -5.43 -13.63
C VAL A 72 -7.96 -5.36 -14.38
N PRO A 73 -8.17 -4.33 -15.22
CA PRO A 73 -9.37 -4.24 -16.04
C PRO A 73 -9.56 -5.48 -16.92
N GLU A 74 -10.81 -5.83 -17.16
CA GLU A 74 -11.15 -6.93 -18.07
C GLU A 74 -10.55 -6.71 -19.46
N GLY A 75 -10.01 -7.76 -20.06
CA GLY A 75 -9.33 -7.70 -21.36
C GLY A 75 -7.86 -7.27 -21.31
N LEU A 76 -7.37 -6.75 -20.18
CA LEU A 76 -5.93 -6.52 -19.97
C LEU A 76 -5.31 -7.70 -19.22
N GLY A 77 -4.18 -8.21 -19.73
CA GLY A 77 -3.42 -9.24 -19.02
C GLY A 77 -2.74 -8.68 -17.76
N PRO A 78 -2.47 -9.51 -16.74
CA PRO A 78 -1.84 -9.09 -15.48
C PRO A 78 -0.35 -8.67 -15.61
N GLY A 79 0.17 -8.64 -16.84
CA GLY A 79 1.59 -8.45 -17.14
C GLY A 79 2.46 -9.63 -16.69
N ASP A 80 3.75 -9.49 -16.90
CA ASP A 80 4.76 -10.42 -16.40
C ASP A 80 5.04 -10.11 -14.92
N PRO A 81 4.77 -11.04 -13.98
CA PRO A 81 5.00 -10.83 -12.55
C PRO A 81 6.49 -10.75 -12.17
N THR A 82 7.40 -11.12 -13.07
CA THR A 82 8.86 -11.07 -12.85
C THR A 82 9.49 -9.79 -13.39
N LYS A 83 8.77 -9.06 -14.24
CA LYS A 83 9.26 -7.81 -14.82
C LYS A 83 9.21 -6.72 -13.76
N MET A 84 10.38 -6.15 -13.44
CA MET A 84 10.50 -4.99 -12.59
C MET A 84 10.80 -3.73 -13.42
N GLU A 85 9.89 -2.79 -13.38
CA GLU A 85 9.99 -1.47 -14.00
C GLU A 85 9.85 -0.41 -12.91
N TYR A 86 10.80 0.52 -12.85
CA TYR A 86 10.85 1.54 -11.81
C TYR A 86 11.75 2.68 -12.25
N ARG A 87 11.60 3.84 -11.60
CA ARG A 87 12.49 4.99 -11.75
C ARG A 87 13.02 5.47 -10.41
N PRO A 88 14.25 6.02 -10.35
CA PRO A 88 14.74 6.65 -9.12
C PRO A 88 13.82 7.77 -8.67
N VAL A 89 13.67 7.90 -7.36
CA VAL A 89 12.98 9.02 -6.71
C VAL A 89 13.95 9.67 -5.73
N SER A 90 14.02 11.00 -5.76
CA SER A 90 14.88 11.78 -4.84
C SER A 90 14.18 12.04 -3.51
N ASP A 91 14.95 12.39 -2.48
CA ASP A 91 14.40 12.77 -1.18
C ASP A 91 13.48 14.00 -1.28
N ASP A 92 13.78 14.95 -2.16
CA ASP A 92 12.92 16.12 -2.41
C ASP A 92 11.58 15.74 -3.05
N GLU A 93 11.59 14.77 -3.97
CA GLU A 93 10.38 14.27 -4.59
C GLU A 93 9.55 13.46 -3.57
N ILE A 94 10.20 12.63 -2.74
CA ILE A 94 9.56 11.93 -1.62
C ILE A 94 8.92 12.94 -0.67
N ALA A 95 9.65 13.97 -0.26
CA ALA A 95 9.16 15.02 0.63
C ALA A 95 7.93 15.72 0.05
N THR A 96 7.96 16.05 -1.25
CA THR A 96 6.85 16.67 -1.97
C THR A 96 5.61 15.77 -1.97
N ARG A 97 5.78 14.48 -2.25
CA ARG A 97 4.69 13.49 -2.22
C ARG A 97 4.10 13.35 -0.83
N ILE A 98 4.94 13.26 0.19
CA ILE A 98 4.51 13.15 1.59
C ILE A 98 3.74 14.39 2.03
N ALA A 99 4.23 15.59 1.71
CA ALA A 99 3.52 16.84 2.02
C ALA A 99 2.13 16.89 1.36
N SER A 100 2.03 16.34 0.14
CA SER A 100 0.79 16.30 -0.62
C SER A 100 -0.26 15.33 -0.10
N LEU A 101 0.08 14.37 0.79
CA LEU A 101 -0.84 13.28 1.19
C LEU A 101 -2.21 13.75 1.71
N GLY A 102 -2.28 14.92 2.34
CA GLY A 102 -3.55 15.48 2.85
C GLY A 102 -4.48 16.08 1.79
N THR A 103 -3.92 16.50 0.65
CA THR A 103 -4.68 16.98 -0.51
C THR A 103 -4.80 15.91 -1.59
N THR A 104 -3.83 15.01 -1.64
CA THR A 104 -3.53 14.06 -2.71
C THR A 104 -3.33 12.69 -2.08
N PRO A 105 -4.41 11.91 -1.89
CA PRO A 105 -4.33 10.60 -1.27
C PRO A 105 -3.24 9.72 -1.90
N LEU A 106 -2.48 9.02 -1.05
CA LEU A 106 -1.40 8.09 -1.41
C LEU A 106 -0.19 8.70 -2.14
N GLY A 107 -0.17 10.00 -2.40
CA GLY A 107 1.01 10.72 -2.92
C GLY A 107 1.34 10.38 -4.37
N VAL A 108 0.43 9.73 -5.10
CA VAL A 108 0.50 9.52 -6.56
C VAL A 108 0.42 10.90 -7.26
N GLN A 109 0.98 11.10 -8.46
CA GLN A 109 0.75 12.29 -9.29
C GLN A 109 0.27 11.90 -10.71
N VAL A 110 -0.89 12.43 -11.14
CA VAL A 110 -1.66 11.96 -12.33
C VAL A 110 -0.89 12.01 -13.66
N LYS A 111 0.05 12.95 -13.81
CA LYS A 111 0.71 13.20 -15.10
C LYS A 111 2.05 12.50 -15.29
N GLU A 112 2.66 11.98 -14.23
CA GLU A 112 4.02 11.40 -14.30
C GLU A 112 4.11 9.96 -13.79
N ASP A 113 3.09 9.44 -13.09
CA ASP A 113 3.19 8.16 -12.40
C ASP A 113 2.10 7.17 -12.82
N ASP A 114 2.48 6.00 -13.34
CA ASP A 114 1.60 4.82 -13.43
C ASP A 114 1.47 4.09 -12.07
N PHE A 115 1.65 4.84 -10.98
CA PHE A 115 1.80 4.29 -9.64
C PHE A 115 0.46 4.20 -8.93
N ARG A 116 -0.04 2.98 -8.73
CA ARG A 116 -1.39 2.68 -8.24
C ARG A 116 -1.32 1.73 -7.06
N ILE A 117 -1.37 2.26 -5.84
CA ILE A 117 -1.33 1.49 -4.59
C ILE A 117 -2.69 1.56 -3.92
N SER A 118 -3.08 0.51 -3.19
CA SER A 118 -4.14 0.59 -2.18
C SER A 118 -3.62 0.06 -0.85
N ILE A 119 -3.65 0.92 0.19
CA ILE A 119 -3.24 0.53 1.55
C ILE A 119 -4.33 1.01 2.52
N ALA A 120 -4.90 0.06 3.26
CA ALA A 120 -5.95 0.32 4.24
C ALA A 120 -5.42 1.08 5.48
N GLY A 121 -6.34 1.59 6.30
CA GLY A 121 -6.06 2.35 7.51
C GLY A 121 -6.37 3.84 7.42
N VAL A 122 -6.52 4.48 8.58
CA VAL A 122 -6.91 5.90 8.73
C VAL A 122 -5.74 6.88 8.55
N GLN A 123 -4.51 6.45 8.81
CA GLN A 123 -3.32 7.30 8.70
C GLN A 123 -2.88 7.48 7.24
N GLU A 124 -2.60 8.73 6.85
CA GLU A 124 -1.95 9.06 5.57
C GLU A 124 -0.67 8.23 5.40
N LYS A 125 -0.52 7.59 4.24
CA LYS A 125 0.65 6.77 3.92
C LYS A 125 0.89 6.73 2.42
N THR A 126 2.13 6.45 2.05
CA THR A 126 2.53 6.10 0.69
C THR A 126 3.48 4.92 0.74
N ALA A 127 3.97 4.43 -0.39
CA ALA A 127 4.93 3.33 -0.41
C ALA A 127 5.92 3.51 -1.55
N PHE A 128 7.10 2.91 -1.42
CA PHE A 128 8.17 2.97 -2.42
C PHE A 128 8.89 1.63 -2.52
N LEU A 129 9.66 1.47 -3.59
CA LEU A 129 10.55 0.35 -3.80
C LEU A 129 11.98 0.75 -3.39
N LEU A 130 12.71 -0.12 -2.69
CA LEU A 130 14.12 0.07 -2.35
C LEU A 130 14.95 -0.91 -3.19
N ILE A 131 15.89 -0.39 -3.98
CA ILE A 131 16.86 -1.17 -4.77
C ILE A 131 18.23 -0.56 -4.55
N ASP A 132 19.22 -1.36 -4.15
CA ASP A 132 20.61 -0.93 -3.98
C ASP A 132 20.74 0.37 -3.16
N ASP A 133 20.04 0.42 -2.02
CA ASP A 133 19.93 1.58 -1.11
C ASP A 133 19.36 2.88 -1.73
N GLN A 134 18.80 2.80 -2.94
CA GLN A 134 18.14 3.91 -3.63
C GLN A 134 16.63 3.70 -3.66
N TRP A 135 15.87 4.72 -3.25
CA TRP A 135 14.42 4.73 -3.39
C TRP A 135 14.02 4.84 -4.86
N GLN A 136 13.01 4.05 -5.23
CA GLN A 136 12.44 3.97 -6.55
C GLN A 136 10.92 4.14 -6.48
N LEU A 137 10.38 4.80 -7.49
CA LEU A 137 8.96 4.75 -7.81
C LEU A 137 8.70 3.55 -8.75
N PRO A 138 7.92 2.55 -8.33
CA PRO A 138 7.63 1.42 -9.20
C PRO A 138 6.59 1.79 -10.27
N LEU A 139 6.73 1.17 -11.43
CA LEU A 139 5.90 1.35 -12.61
C LEU A 139 5.20 0.04 -12.98
N GLY A 140 4.04 0.15 -13.63
CA GLY A 140 3.29 -1.01 -14.11
C GLY A 140 2.87 -1.95 -12.99
N SER A 141 3.43 -3.17 -12.99
CA SER A 141 3.05 -4.24 -12.05
C SER A 141 4.05 -4.46 -10.91
N THR A 142 5.12 -3.67 -10.88
CA THR A 142 6.20 -3.75 -9.90
C THR A 142 5.67 -3.41 -8.50
N PRO A 143 5.84 -4.28 -7.49
CA PRO A 143 5.39 -3.99 -6.14
C PRO A 143 6.25 -2.96 -5.45
N THR A 144 5.66 -2.27 -4.47
CA THR A 144 6.41 -1.55 -3.43
C THR A 144 7.00 -2.51 -2.40
N SER A 145 8.06 -2.07 -1.73
CA SER A 145 8.77 -2.83 -0.69
C SER A 145 8.64 -2.20 0.71
N HIS A 146 8.34 -0.91 0.79
CA HIS A 146 8.30 -0.18 2.05
C HIS A 146 7.10 0.77 2.08
N ILE A 147 6.47 0.87 3.25
CA ILE A 147 5.39 1.82 3.54
C ILE A 147 5.97 3.00 4.31
N PHE A 148 5.62 4.20 3.89
CA PHE A 148 6.04 5.47 4.48
C PHE A 148 4.84 6.07 5.18
N LYS A 149 4.98 6.31 6.49
CA LYS A 149 3.92 6.90 7.31
C LYS A 149 4.45 8.21 7.93
N PRO A 150 4.03 9.38 7.43
CA PRO A 150 4.35 10.63 8.09
C PRO A 150 3.61 10.78 9.41
N ALA A 151 4.02 11.78 10.19
CA ALA A 151 3.25 12.23 11.35
C ALA A 151 1.82 12.61 10.95
N MET A 152 0.86 12.31 11.83
CA MET A 152 -0.53 12.70 11.62
C MET A 152 -0.66 14.21 11.81
N LYS A 153 -1.40 14.87 10.91
CA LYS A 153 -1.63 16.34 10.96
C LYS A 153 -2.58 16.78 12.08
N GLY A 154 -3.06 15.83 12.90
CA GLY A 154 -3.91 16.04 14.07
C GLY A 154 -4.53 14.72 14.51
N GLY A 155 -5.06 14.69 15.73
CA GLY A 155 -5.90 13.58 16.18
C GLY A 155 -6.94 14.03 17.21
N PRO A 156 -7.63 13.09 17.86
CA PRO A 156 -8.74 13.41 18.74
C PRO A 156 -8.34 14.43 19.81
N SER A 157 -9.19 15.44 20.04
CA SER A 157 -9.02 16.44 21.10
C SER A 157 -7.74 17.30 21.00
N ASP A 158 -7.33 17.67 19.78
CA ASP A 158 -6.17 18.54 19.52
C ASP A 158 -4.83 17.99 20.06
N ALA A 159 -4.75 16.66 20.26
CA ALA A 159 -3.51 16.04 20.66
C ALA A 159 -2.45 16.16 19.55
N ASP A 160 -1.20 16.38 19.97
CA ASP A 160 -0.05 16.47 19.08
C ASP A 160 0.45 15.07 18.73
N PHE A 161 0.50 14.78 17.43
CA PHE A 161 0.95 13.51 16.87
C PHE A 161 2.20 13.67 15.99
N SER A 162 2.93 14.78 16.15
CA SER A 162 4.20 15.06 15.45
C SER A 162 5.25 13.98 15.66
N ASP A 163 5.29 13.36 16.85
CA ASP A 163 6.24 12.31 17.22
C ASP A 163 5.73 10.87 16.96
N MET A 164 4.58 10.69 16.30
CA MET A 164 4.04 9.37 15.98
C MET A 164 5.03 8.44 15.25
N PRO A 165 5.82 8.92 14.26
CA PRO A 165 6.84 8.10 13.62
C PRO A 165 7.86 7.51 14.59
N TRP A 166 8.30 8.32 15.59
CA TRP A 166 9.23 7.87 16.62
C TRP A 166 8.60 6.89 17.59
N ASN A 167 7.34 7.14 17.98
CA ASN A 167 6.57 6.27 18.86
C ASN A 167 6.40 4.87 18.24
N GLU A 168 5.92 4.80 17.00
CA GLU A 168 5.72 3.52 16.31
C GLU A 168 7.05 2.77 16.13
N TRP A 169 8.12 3.48 15.76
CA TRP A 169 9.45 2.88 15.63
C TRP A 169 9.97 2.31 16.95
N LEU A 170 9.79 3.05 18.06
CA LEU A 170 10.19 2.59 19.39
C LEU A 170 9.41 1.32 19.78
N CYS A 171 8.10 1.29 19.54
CA CYS A 171 7.26 0.12 19.82
C CYS A 171 7.70 -1.10 19.02
N LEU A 172 7.91 -0.96 17.70
CA LEU A 172 8.39 -2.05 16.84
C LEU A 172 9.78 -2.54 17.27
N THR A 173 10.67 -1.62 17.64
CA THR A 173 12.01 -1.93 18.13
C THR A 173 11.94 -2.69 19.45
N LEU A 174 11.11 -2.25 20.39
CA LEU A 174 10.93 -2.92 21.68
C LEU A 174 10.41 -4.35 21.50
N CYS A 175 9.38 -4.54 20.67
CA CYS A 175 8.86 -5.88 20.33
C CYS A 175 9.99 -6.81 19.85
N ARG A 176 10.82 -6.32 18.92
CA ARG A 176 11.94 -7.09 18.37
C ARG A 176 13.01 -7.41 19.42
N VAL A 177 13.37 -6.45 20.26
CA VAL A 177 14.34 -6.65 21.35
C VAL A 177 13.82 -7.65 22.39
N LEU A 178 12.51 -7.72 22.59
CA LEU A 178 11.84 -8.70 23.45
C LEU A 178 11.63 -10.07 22.77
N GLY A 179 12.09 -10.24 21.54
CA GLY A 179 11.99 -11.52 20.80
C GLY A 179 10.63 -11.77 20.14
N LEU A 180 9.78 -10.75 20.00
CA LEU A 180 8.55 -10.84 19.22
C LEU A 180 8.84 -10.59 17.73
N GLU A 181 8.14 -11.32 16.86
CA GLU A 181 8.14 -11.04 15.43
C GLU A 181 7.46 -9.68 15.18
N SER A 182 8.19 -8.73 14.60
CA SER A 182 7.69 -7.41 14.25
C SER A 182 8.28 -6.95 12.93
N ALA A 183 7.57 -6.04 12.24
CA ALA A 183 8.04 -5.45 11.01
C ALA A 183 9.33 -4.65 11.24
N GLN A 184 10.29 -4.75 10.32
CA GLN A 184 11.47 -3.89 10.34
C GLN A 184 11.06 -2.46 10.00
N ALA A 185 11.56 -1.50 10.76
CA ALA A 185 11.29 -0.10 10.52
C ALA A 185 12.45 0.80 10.90
N ARG A 186 12.53 1.95 10.25
CA ARG A 186 13.44 3.05 10.57
C ARG A 186 12.72 4.39 10.43
N VAL A 187 13.17 5.41 11.14
CA VAL A 187 12.71 6.78 10.93
C VAL A 187 13.70 7.50 10.02
N LEU A 188 13.18 8.06 8.93
CA LEU A 188 13.93 8.94 8.03
C LEU A 188 13.36 10.36 8.13
N ILE A 189 14.19 11.35 7.78
CA ILE A 189 13.79 12.77 7.79
C ILE A 189 13.65 13.25 6.35
N PHE A 190 12.47 13.77 6.00
CA PHE A 190 12.19 14.38 4.70
C PHE A 190 11.67 15.80 4.93
N ASP A 191 12.31 16.81 4.34
CA ASP A 191 11.96 18.23 4.57
C ASP A 191 11.82 18.58 6.06
N GLY A 192 12.77 18.10 6.88
CA GLY A 192 12.79 18.33 8.33
C GLY A 192 11.71 17.59 9.13
N LYS A 193 10.89 16.75 8.51
CA LYS A 193 9.79 16.01 9.17
C LYS A 193 10.13 14.53 9.31
N PRO A 194 9.86 13.91 10.47
CA PRO A 194 10.07 12.48 10.66
C PRO A 194 9.02 11.66 9.91
N VAL A 195 9.45 10.56 9.30
CA VAL A 195 8.62 9.60 8.58
C VAL A 195 9.09 8.21 8.97
N ILE A 196 8.19 7.37 9.47
CA ILE A 196 8.52 5.97 9.72
C ILE A 196 8.40 5.20 8.40
N VAL A 197 9.47 4.50 8.07
CA VAL A 197 9.62 3.66 6.88
C VAL A 197 9.62 2.21 7.34
N VAL A 198 8.56 1.49 6.99
CA VAL A 198 8.29 0.12 7.44
C VAL A 198 8.47 -0.82 6.26
N GLU A 199 9.31 -1.85 6.42
CA GLU A 199 9.48 -2.91 5.43
C GLU A 199 8.21 -3.76 5.35
N ARG A 200 7.77 -4.01 4.13
CA ARG A 200 6.57 -4.81 3.86
C ARG A 200 6.86 -6.29 4.05
N PHE A 201 6.22 -6.90 5.04
CA PHE A 201 6.31 -8.34 5.29
C PHE A 201 5.44 -9.18 4.35
N ASP A 202 4.54 -8.56 3.58
CA ASP A 202 3.81 -9.19 2.48
C ASP A 202 4.58 -9.17 1.15
N ARG A 203 5.89 -8.98 1.20
CA ARG A 203 6.79 -8.92 0.04
C ARG A 203 8.03 -9.78 0.31
N VAL A 204 8.59 -10.40 -0.72
CA VAL A 204 9.81 -11.22 -0.61
C VAL A 204 10.68 -11.14 -1.86
N TRP A 205 11.97 -10.90 -1.67
CA TRP A 205 12.96 -10.97 -2.74
C TRP A 205 13.34 -12.42 -3.06
N ARG A 206 13.30 -12.80 -4.35
CA ARG A 206 13.85 -14.06 -4.86
C ARG A 206 14.42 -13.83 -6.26
N ASP A 207 15.66 -14.25 -6.49
CA ASP A 207 16.32 -14.20 -7.80
C ASP A 207 16.25 -12.82 -8.48
N GLY A 208 16.37 -11.74 -7.70
CA GLY A 208 16.30 -10.37 -8.21
C GLY A 208 14.90 -9.85 -8.51
N VAL A 209 13.85 -10.58 -8.11
CA VAL A 209 12.44 -10.20 -8.28
C VAL A 209 11.78 -10.04 -6.91
N LEU A 210 10.99 -8.98 -6.75
CA LEU A 210 10.17 -8.77 -5.56
C LEU A 210 8.78 -9.40 -5.74
N TYR A 211 8.53 -10.52 -5.06
CA TYR A 211 7.25 -11.21 -5.07
C TYR A 211 6.31 -10.68 -3.98
N ARG A 212 5.01 -10.80 -4.22
CA ARG A 212 3.96 -10.54 -3.22
C ARG A 212 3.58 -11.83 -2.50
N LEU A 213 3.31 -11.74 -1.21
CA LEU A 213 2.85 -12.85 -0.37
C LEU A 213 1.35 -12.67 -0.07
N PRO A 214 0.51 -13.72 -0.20
CA PRO A 214 -0.88 -13.64 0.23
C PRO A 214 -0.99 -13.31 1.71
N GLN A 215 -1.84 -12.33 2.02
CA GLN A 215 -2.17 -11.87 3.38
C GLN A 215 -3.62 -11.37 3.37
N GLU A 216 -4.30 -11.51 4.50
CA GLU A 216 -5.54 -10.82 4.84
C GLU A 216 -5.46 -10.21 6.24
#